data_AF-A0A4Q9LN88-F1
#
_entry.id   AF-A0A4Q9LN88-F1
#
_cell.length_a   1.000
_cell.length_b   1.000
_cell.length_c   1.000
_cell.angle_alpha   90.00
_cell.angle_beta   90.00
_cell.angle_gamma   90.00
#
_symmetry.space_group_name_H-M   'P 1'
#
loop_
_entity.id
_entity.type
_entity.pdbx_description
1 polymer ?
#
loop_
_entity_poly.entity_id
_entity_poly.type
_entity_poly.pdbx_seq_one_letter_code
_entity_poly.pdbx_strand_id
1 'polypeptide(L)'
;CCIEDANNKNLPGKDFKGLLYITCHFDNKKDLERCILLKEKSRVYFTMNNVSYKYEPDSDMVTTVEKLIRQASDKISFKYNLYYPKYKDPKESYPHIDEKTSSGDQLYSDMKYDSKSGQEKETEQDMYKDSNAYVDFFDKILKDGCLKLTIKDKTGLSRVCPPHKKILDSKYYDIDSYNEEKICHNLYMQC
;
A
#
# COMPACT_ATOMS: atom_id res chain seq x y z
N CYS A 1 21.32 -10.04 30.37
CA CYS A 1 21.80 -8.65 30.46
C CYS A 1 22.87 -8.43 29.42
N CYS A 2 22.50 -7.84 28.28
CA CYS A 2 23.38 -7.02 27.43
C CYS A 2 22.45 -6.06 26.70
N ILE A 3 22.25 -4.86 27.26
CA ILE A 3 21.75 -3.72 26.51
C ILE A 3 23.02 -3.11 25.92
N GLU A 4 23.21 -3.23 24.61
CA GLU A 4 24.26 -2.47 23.93
C GLU A 4 23.65 -1.16 23.41
N ASP A 5 24.14 -0.07 23.99
CA ASP A 5 23.83 1.31 23.60
C ASP A 5 24.17 1.54 22.12
N ALA A 6 23.15 1.66 21.29
CA ALA A 6 23.29 1.90 19.85
C ALA A 6 23.63 3.38 19.55
N ASN A 7 24.81 3.81 19.99
CA ASN A 7 25.50 4.96 19.39
C ASN A 7 26.30 4.48 18.17
N ASN A 8 25.62 4.16 17.06
CA ASN A 8 26.32 3.96 15.79
C ASN A 8 25.63 4.69 14.64
N LYS A 9 26.30 5.74 14.15
CA LYS A 9 25.93 6.58 13.01
C LYS A 9 26.17 5.87 11.68
N ASN A 10 25.66 4.65 11.52
CA ASN A 10 25.67 3.97 10.24
C ASN A 10 24.24 3.91 9.71
N LEU A 11 24.01 4.58 8.58
CA LEU A 11 22.89 4.23 7.69
C LEU A 11 22.90 2.69 7.57
N PRO A 12 21.75 2.00 7.69
CA PRO A 12 21.72 0.58 7.39
C PRO A 12 22.28 0.39 5.98
N GLY A 13 23.43 -0.27 5.90
CA GLY A 13 24.06 -0.62 4.63
C GLY A 13 23.14 -1.52 3.81
N LYS A 14 23.55 -1.82 2.57
CA LYS A 14 22.84 -2.74 1.65
C LYS A 14 22.46 -4.11 2.27
N ASP A 15 23.03 -4.46 3.41
CA ASP A 15 22.88 -5.75 4.09
C ASP A 15 21.87 -5.74 5.26
N PHE A 16 21.11 -4.66 5.46
CA PHE A 16 20.08 -4.63 6.49
C PHE A 16 18.92 -5.58 6.16
N LYS A 17 18.85 -6.71 6.89
CA LYS A 17 17.74 -7.66 6.87
C LYS A 17 16.86 -7.45 8.10
N GLY A 18 16.01 -6.44 8.05
CA GLY A 18 15.01 -6.19 9.09
C GLY A 18 13.59 -6.33 8.56
N LEU A 19 12.69 -6.89 9.35
CA LEU A 19 11.26 -6.87 9.08
C LEU A 19 10.62 -5.76 9.89
N LEU A 20 10.04 -4.77 9.21
CA LEU A 20 9.26 -3.72 9.84
C LEU A 20 7.77 -4.04 9.74
N TYR A 21 7.10 -3.97 10.88
CA TYR A 21 5.65 -4.06 11.01
C TYR A 21 5.10 -2.75 11.53
N ILE A 22 4.32 -2.05 10.70
CA ILE A 22 3.61 -0.83 11.10
C ILE A 22 2.15 -1.19 11.27
N THR A 23 1.55 -0.82 12.40
CA THR A 23 0.11 -0.96 12.65
C THR A 23 -0.44 0.41 12.99
N CYS A 24 -1.50 0.80 12.29
CA CYS A 24 -2.22 2.03 12.54
C CYS A 24 -3.70 1.75 12.83
N HIS A 25 -4.27 2.49 13.78
CA HIS A 25 -5.67 2.46 14.13
C HIS A 25 -6.27 3.86 13.93
N PHE A 26 -6.90 4.06 12.77
CA PHE A 26 -7.51 5.32 12.40
C PHE A 26 -9.01 5.28 12.67
N ASP A 27 -9.54 6.36 13.23
CA ASP A 27 -10.93 6.45 13.71
C ASP A 27 -11.65 7.71 13.23
N ASN A 28 -11.00 8.52 12.39
CA ASN A 28 -11.56 9.75 11.85
C ASN A 28 -10.87 10.17 10.55
N LYS A 29 -11.51 11.06 9.80
CA LYS A 29 -11.01 11.55 8.51
C LYS A 29 -9.65 12.25 8.56
N LYS A 30 -9.32 12.97 9.64
CA LYS A 30 -8.02 13.67 9.73
C LYS A 30 -6.85 12.69 9.76
N ASP A 31 -7.08 11.46 10.25
CA ASP A 31 -6.05 10.43 10.20
C ASP A 31 -5.67 10.05 8.74
N LEU A 32 -6.55 10.28 7.75
CA LEU A 32 -6.24 10.02 6.35
C LEU A 32 -5.26 11.04 5.74
N GLU A 33 -5.08 12.20 6.37
CA GLU A 33 -4.17 13.26 5.92
C GLU A 33 -2.70 12.97 6.25
N ARG A 34 -2.45 11.94 7.08
CA ARG A 34 -1.11 11.58 7.54
C ARG A 34 -0.20 11.21 6.38
N CYS A 35 1.03 11.72 6.43
CA CYS A 35 2.06 11.36 5.46
C CYS A 35 2.51 9.92 5.66
N ILE A 36 2.70 9.21 4.55
CA ILE A 36 3.21 7.84 4.53
C ILE A 36 4.34 7.72 3.50
N LEU A 37 5.43 7.08 3.93
CA LEU A 37 6.49 6.57 3.07
C LEU A 37 6.28 5.06 2.95
N LEU A 38 6.09 4.59 1.73
CA LEU A 38 6.05 3.16 1.43
C LEU A 38 7.20 2.79 0.53
N LYS A 39 7.79 1.63 0.84
CA LYS A 39 8.82 1.01 0.02
C LYS A 39 8.19 0.06 -0.98
N GLU A 40 8.79 -0.03 -2.16
CA GLU A 40 8.40 -0.99 -3.21
C GLU A 40 8.20 -2.39 -2.62
N LYS A 41 7.15 -3.10 -3.05
CA LYS A 41 6.82 -4.47 -2.60
C LYS A 41 6.52 -4.61 -1.10
N SER A 42 6.38 -3.52 -0.34
CA SER A 42 5.78 -3.60 0.99
C SER A 42 4.33 -4.10 0.89
N ARG A 43 3.88 -4.86 1.90
CA ARG A 43 2.51 -5.38 1.93
C ARG A 43 1.66 -4.49 2.81
N VAL A 44 0.72 -3.79 2.21
CA VAL A 44 -0.23 -2.91 2.89
C VAL A 44 -1.58 -3.63 3.00
N TYR A 45 -2.13 -3.69 4.19
CA TYR A 45 -3.44 -4.27 4.47
C TYR A 45 -4.36 -3.16 4.99
N PHE A 46 -5.44 -2.91 4.27
CA PHE A 46 -6.55 -2.08 4.75
C PHE A 46 -7.58 -3.00 5.35
N THR A 47 -7.98 -2.79 6.60
CA THR A 47 -8.95 -3.64 7.29
C THR A 47 -10.04 -2.80 7.94
N MET A 48 -11.30 -3.15 7.68
CA MET A 48 -12.48 -2.54 8.29
C MET A 48 -13.61 -3.58 8.35
N ASN A 49 -14.29 -3.70 9.51
CA ASN A 49 -15.43 -4.62 9.72
C ASN A 49 -15.17 -6.06 9.22
N ASN A 50 -14.02 -6.64 9.55
CA ASN A 50 -13.57 -7.98 9.13
C ASN A 50 -13.28 -8.16 7.63
N VAL A 51 -13.45 -7.13 6.81
CA VAL A 51 -13.00 -7.12 5.42
C VAL A 51 -11.56 -6.62 5.39
N SER A 52 -10.68 -7.31 4.66
CA SER A 52 -9.30 -6.90 4.49
C SER A 52 -8.89 -6.94 3.02
N TYR A 53 -8.29 -5.85 2.54
CA TYR A 53 -7.71 -5.77 1.20
C TYR A 53 -6.19 -5.63 1.28
N LYS A 54 -5.48 -6.40 0.45
CA LYS A 54 -4.02 -6.35 0.32
C LYS A 54 -3.61 -5.51 -0.90
N TYR A 55 -2.80 -4.50 -0.66
CA TYR A 55 -2.15 -3.68 -1.68
C TYR A 55 -0.64 -3.85 -1.62
N GLU A 56 0.01 -3.88 -2.79
CA GLU A 56 1.46 -3.84 -2.93
C GLU A 56 1.80 -2.68 -3.89
N PRO A 57 2.64 -1.71 -3.45
CA PRO A 57 3.07 -0.61 -4.29
C PRO A 57 4.12 -1.09 -5.30
N ASP A 58 4.00 -0.61 -6.53
CA ASP A 58 4.88 -0.98 -7.65
C ASP A 58 6.20 -0.20 -7.65
N SER A 59 6.30 0.87 -6.85
CA SER A 59 7.51 1.68 -6.64
C SER A 59 7.52 2.29 -5.24
N ASP A 60 8.67 2.83 -4.83
CA ASP A 60 8.76 3.66 -3.62
C ASP A 60 7.88 4.92 -3.77
N MET A 61 7.14 5.27 -2.72
CA MET A 61 6.26 6.43 -2.75
C MET A 61 6.19 7.17 -1.42
N VAL A 62 6.04 8.49 -1.51
CA VAL A 62 5.67 9.38 -0.41
C VAL A 62 4.33 10.01 -0.74
N THR A 63 3.33 9.79 0.10
CA THR A 63 1.96 10.24 -0.17
C THR A 63 1.19 10.45 1.14
N THR A 64 -0.12 10.64 1.06
CA THR A 64 -1.02 10.58 2.24
C THR A 64 -1.75 9.24 2.30
N VAL A 65 -2.23 8.86 3.49
CA VAL A 65 -3.06 7.66 3.65
C VAL A 65 -4.29 7.71 2.72
N GLU A 66 -4.94 8.88 2.58
CA GLU A 66 -6.08 9.06 1.67
C GLU A 66 -5.72 8.74 0.22
N LYS A 67 -4.63 9.31 -0.29
CA LYS A 67 -4.18 9.09 -1.67
C LYS A 67 -3.80 7.64 -1.91
N LEU A 68 -3.18 6.99 -0.93
CA LEU A 68 -2.87 5.56 -0.98
C LEU A 68 -4.14 4.71 -1.07
N ILE A 69 -5.18 5.03 -0.30
CA ILE A 69 -6.48 4.35 -0.37
C ILE A 69 -7.11 4.52 -1.76
N ARG A 70 -7.07 5.73 -2.32
CA ARG A 70 -7.56 6.00 -3.68
C ARG A 70 -6.81 5.18 -4.73
N GLN A 71 -5.48 5.17 -4.67
CA GLN A 71 -4.65 4.35 -5.56
C GLN A 71 -4.97 2.85 -5.45
N ALA A 72 -5.23 2.34 -4.24
CA ALA A 72 -5.65 0.96 -4.05
C ALA A 72 -7.03 0.68 -4.67
N SER A 73 -7.98 1.60 -4.52
CA SER A 73 -9.31 1.58 -5.12
C SER A 73 -9.25 1.61 -6.66
N ASP A 74 -8.39 2.46 -7.23
CA ASP A 74 -8.21 2.57 -8.68
C ASP A 74 -7.59 1.28 -9.23
N LYS A 75 -6.58 0.72 -8.55
CA LYS A 75 -5.92 -0.53 -8.95
C LYS A 75 -6.90 -1.71 -8.99
N ILE A 76 -7.80 -1.82 -8.01
CA ILE A 76 -8.83 -2.88 -8.05
C ILE A 76 -9.89 -2.61 -9.13
N SER A 77 -10.32 -1.37 -9.29
CA SER A 77 -11.32 -1.00 -10.31
C SER A 77 -10.81 -1.32 -11.71
N PHE A 78 -9.54 -0.98 -11.99
CA PHE A 78 -8.87 -1.33 -13.24
C PHE A 78 -8.75 -2.85 -13.42
N LYS A 79 -8.31 -3.57 -12.39
CA LYS A 79 -8.12 -5.03 -12.44
C LYS A 79 -9.39 -5.79 -12.82
N TYR A 80 -10.56 -5.34 -12.34
CA TYR A 80 -11.85 -5.99 -12.59
C TYR A 80 -12.70 -5.26 -13.63
N ASN A 81 -12.13 -4.30 -14.37
CA ASN A 81 -12.83 -3.49 -15.36
C ASN A 81 -14.14 -2.88 -14.84
N LEU A 82 -14.15 -2.43 -13.59
CA LEU A 82 -15.30 -1.78 -12.99
C LEU A 82 -15.42 -0.37 -13.58
N TYR A 83 -16.43 -0.17 -14.43
CA TYR A 83 -16.73 1.15 -14.98
C TYR A 83 -17.22 2.08 -13.86
N TYR A 84 -16.36 3.01 -13.41
CA TYR A 84 -16.70 4.00 -12.38
C TYR A 84 -17.00 5.37 -13.01
N PRO A 85 -18.26 5.85 -12.98
CA PRO A 85 -18.59 7.19 -13.45
C PRO A 85 -18.10 8.34 -12.56
N LYS A 86 -17.68 8.05 -11.31
CA LYS A 86 -17.43 9.07 -10.26
C LYS A 86 -16.09 9.80 -10.36
N TYR A 87 -15.14 9.34 -11.19
CA TYR A 87 -13.81 9.97 -11.34
C TYR A 87 -13.63 10.66 -12.70
N LYS A 88 -14.69 11.28 -13.23
CA LYS A 88 -14.55 12.27 -14.31
C LYS A 88 -14.11 13.61 -13.72
N ASP A 89 -12.82 13.74 -13.42
CA ASP A 89 -12.15 15.05 -13.40
C ASP A 89 -11.15 15.09 -14.57
N PRO A 90 -11.39 15.86 -15.65
CA PRO A 90 -10.65 15.75 -16.90
C PRO A 90 -9.30 16.48 -16.90
N LYS A 91 -8.51 16.46 -15.82
CA LYS A 91 -7.24 17.22 -15.76
C LYS A 91 -6.00 16.52 -15.20
N GLU A 92 -6.01 15.20 -15.02
CA GLU A 92 -4.77 14.43 -14.99
C GLU A 92 -4.75 13.49 -16.19
N SER A 93 -4.00 13.89 -17.21
CA SER A 93 -3.80 13.10 -18.42
C SER A 93 -3.12 11.78 -18.05
N TYR A 94 -3.88 10.70 -18.08
CA TYR A 94 -3.31 9.37 -18.31
C TYR A 94 -2.47 9.42 -19.59
N PRO A 95 -1.34 8.71 -19.68
CA PRO A 95 -0.61 8.61 -20.94
C PRO A 95 -1.56 8.02 -21.99
N HIS A 96 -1.88 8.82 -23.00
CA HIS A 96 -2.59 8.38 -24.18
C HIS A 96 -1.75 7.30 -24.85
N ILE A 97 -2.27 6.07 -24.88
CA ILE A 97 -1.77 5.07 -25.81
C ILE A 97 -2.39 5.46 -27.15
N ASP A 98 -1.57 6.09 -28.00
CA ASP A 98 -1.97 6.43 -29.36
C ASP A 98 -2.19 5.13 -30.16
N GLU A 99 -3.44 4.74 -30.34
CA GLU A 99 -3.84 3.75 -31.34
C GLU A 99 -3.65 4.35 -32.74
N LYS A 100 -2.40 4.36 -33.24
CA LYS A 100 -2.09 4.54 -34.66
C LYS A 100 -0.63 4.22 -34.95
N THR A 101 -0.34 2.93 -35.07
CA THR A 101 0.54 2.43 -36.15
C THR A 101 0.32 0.94 -36.35
N SER A 102 -0.25 0.64 -37.51
CA SER A 102 -0.22 -0.68 -38.13
C SER A 102 1.23 -1.13 -38.36
N SER A 103 1.38 -2.47 -38.36
CA SER A 103 2.49 -3.30 -38.84
C SER A 103 3.80 -3.39 -38.03
N GLY A 104 4.08 -4.61 -37.53
CA GLY A 104 5.45 -5.13 -37.34
C GLY A 104 5.73 -5.84 -36.01
N ASP A 105 5.53 -7.15 -35.99
CA ASP A 105 6.29 -8.21 -35.27
C ASP A 105 6.66 -8.11 -33.77
N GLN A 106 6.14 -9.11 -33.04
CA GLN A 106 6.75 -9.92 -31.96
C GLN A 106 7.47 -9.23 -30.78
N LEU A 107 6.89 -9.40 -29.58
CA LEU A 107 7.47 -9.59 -28.22
C LEU A 107 6.40 -9.08 -27.24
N TYR A 108 5.65 -9.86 -26.48
CA TYR A 108 6.03 -10.87 -25.49
C TYR A 108 4.95 -11.96 -25.43
N SER A 109 5.23 -13.11 -26.05
CA SER A 109 4.68 -14.40 -25.63
C SER A 109 5.70 -15.00 -24.66
N ASP A 110 5.35 -15.09 -23.38
CA ASP A 110 5.76 -16.16 -22.46
C ASP A 110 5.33 -15.85 -21.02
N MET A 111 4.08 -16.16 -20.69
CA MET A 111 3.75 -16.65 -19.35
C MET A 111 3.06 -17.99 -19.51
N LYS A 112 3.85 -19.06 -19.44
CA LYS A 112 3.34 -20.42 -19.27
C LYS A 112 2.70 -20.52 -17.90
N TYR A 113 1.38 -20.68 -17.87
CA TYR A 113 0.63 -21.13 -16.71
C TYR A 113 0.98 -22.60 -16.45
N ASP A 114 1.79 -22.86 -15.43
CA ASP A 114 1.95 -24.20 -14.88
C ASP A 114 0.84 -24.42 -13.84
N SER A 115 -0.28 -24.96 -14.32
CA SER A 115 -1.46 -25.26 -13.49
C SER A 115 -1.28 -26.60 -12.78
N LYS A 116 -0.81 -26.57 -11.53
CA LYS A 116 -1.04 -27.64 -10.55
C LYS A 116 -1.27 -27.10 -9.13
N SER A 117 -2.52 -26.82 -8.81
CA SER A 117 -3.14 -27.17 -7.52
C SER A 117 -4.63 -26.87 -7.60
N GLY A 118 -5.48 -27.83 -7.23
CA GLY A 118 -6.92 -27.70 -7.33
C GLY A 118 -7.45 -26.55 -6.48
N GLN A 119 -8.22 -25.65 -7.10
CA GLN A 119 -9.20 -24.80 -6.45
C GLN A 119 -10.42 -24.68 -7.36
N GLU A 120 -11.59 -24.67 -6.73
CA GLU A 120 -12.90 -24.56 -7.34
C GLU A 120 -12.95 -23.38 -8.32
N LYS A 121 -13.61 -23.57 -9.47
CA LYS A 121 -13.79 -22.52 -10.47
C LYS A 121 -14.72 -21.45 -9.90
N GLU A 122 -14.16 -20.39 -9.34
CA GLU A 122 -14.89 -19.15 -9.06
C GLU A 122 -15.48 -18.63 -10.39
N THR A 123 -16.79 -18.38 -10.43
CA THR A 123 -17.44 -17.91 -11.65
C THR A 123 -17.12 -16.41 -11.84
N GLU A 124 -17.06 -15.93 -13.08
CA GLU A 124 -16.83 -14.49 -13.36
C GLU A 124 -17.81 -13.59 -12.60
N GLN A 125 -19.04 -14.08 -12.37
CA GLN A 125 -20.10 -13.38 -11.66
C GLN A 125 -19.82 -13.20 -10.15
N ASP A 126 -19.10 -14.14 -9.52
CA ASP A 126 -18.65 -14.03 -8.13
C ASP A 126 -17.50 -13.01 -8.00
N MET A 127 -16.58 -13.00 -8.97
CA MET A 127 -15.51 -11.99 -9.07
C MET A 127 -16.05 -10.56 -9.23
N TYR A 128 -17.16 -10.36 -9.95
CA TYR A 128 -17.81 -9.04 -10.11
C TYR A 128 -18.56 -8.57 -8.86
N LYS A 129 -19.15 -9.47 -8.07
CA LYS A 129 -19.82 -9.10 -6.81
C LYS A 129 -18.82 -8.70 -5.74
N ASP A 130 -17.73 -9.46 -5.62
CA ASP A 130 -16.68 -9.19 -4.63
C ASP A 130 -15.91 -7.90 -4.96
N SER A 131 -15.71 -7.62 -6.25
CA SER A 131 -14.99 -6.41 -6.67
C SER A 131 -15.78 -5.11 -6.41
N ASN A 132 -17.10 -5.08 -6.60
CA ASN A 132 -17.93 -3.94 -6.18
C ASN A 132 -17.91 -3.76 -4.66
N ALA A 133 -17.93 -4.85 -3.90
CA ALA A 133 -17.84 -4.80 -2.44
C ALA A 133 -16.51 -4.19 -1.96
N TYR A 134 -15.40 -4.40 -2.67
CA TYR A 134 -14.13 -3.75 -2.36
C TYR A 134 -14.12 -2.25 -2.68
N VAL A 135 -14.82 -1.80 -3.72
CA VAL A 135 -14.91 -0.37 -3.97
C VAL A 135 -15.82 0.32 -2.94
N ASP A 136 -16.95 -0.28 -2.59
CA ASP A 136 -17.79 0.20 -1.48
C ASP A 136 -17.03 0.23 -0.15
N PHE A 137 -16.16 -0.76 0.08
CA PHE A 137 -15.24 -0.81 1.21
C PHE A 137 -14.30 0.41 1.24
N PHE A 138 -13.69 0.77 0.10
CA PHE A 138 -12.82 1.95 0.02
C PHE A 138 -13.58 3.28 0.10
N ASP A 139 -14.74 3.39 -0.57
CA ASP A 139 -15.62 4.57 -0.48
C ASP A 139 -16.02 4.83 0.98
N LYS A 140 -16.36 3.77 1.73
CA LYS A 140 -16.69 3.88 3.15
C LYS A 140 -15.50 4.30 4.00
N ILE A 141 -14.31 3.73 3.74
CA ILE A 141 -13.07 4.17 4.41
C ILE A 141 -12.80 5.65 4.16
N LEU A 142 -12.89 6.13 2.91
CA LEU A 142 -12.66 7.53 2.55
C LEU A 142 -13.71 8.47 3.17
N LYS A 143 -14.93 7.97 3.36
CA LYS A 143 -16.02 8.72 3.99
C LYS A 143 -15.88 8.83 5.51
N ASP A 144 -15.53 7.76 6.18
CA ASP A 144 -15.56 7.67 7.65
C ASP A 144 -14.16 7.95 8.26
N GLY A 145 -13.09 7.61 7.55
CA GLY A 145 -11.71 7.66 8.04
C GLY A 145 -11.36 6.54 9.01
N CYS A 146 -12.25 5.58 9.19
CA CYS A 146 -12.11 4.49 10.14
C CYS A 146 -11.51 3.25 9.47
N LEU A 147 -10.29 2.87 9.85
CA LEU A 147 -9.67 1.62 9.40
C LEU A 147 -8.50 1.21 10.31
N LYS A 148 -8.17 -0.08 10.27
CA LYS A 148 -6.85 -0.56 10.65
C LYS A 148 -5.98 -0.65 9.40
N LEU A 149 -4.81 0.00 9.43
CA LEU A 149 -3.79 -0.10 8.38
C LEU A 149 -2.64 -0.95 8.92
N THR A 150 -2.20 -1.97 8.18
CA THR A 150 -1.01 -2.75 8.55
C THR A 150 -0.02 -2.78 7.39
N ILE A 151 1.24 -2.46 7.65
CA ILE A 151 2.31 -2.45 6.64
C ILE A 151 3.38 -3.44 7.07
N LYS A 152 3.74 -4.34 6.16
CA LYS A 152 4.88 -5.26 6.32
C LYS A 152 5.93 -4.90 5.29
N ASP A 153 7.08 -4.43 5.76
CA ASP A 153 8.17 -3.95 4.92
C ASP A 153 9.47 -4.69 5.26
N LYS A 154 10.08 -5.31 4.24
CA LYS A 154 11.32 -6.08 4.38
C LYS A 154 12.59 -5.22 4.35
N THR A 155 12.46 -3.94 4.00
CA THR A 155 13.59 -2.99 3.96
C THR A 155 13.79 -2.30 5.31
N GLY A 156 12.74 -2.25 6.14
CA GLY A 156 12.77 -1.52 7.41
C GLY A 156 12.62 0.00 7.28
N LEU A 157 12.29 0.52 6.09
CA LEU A 157 12.37 1.97 5.80
C LEU A 157 11.01 2.67 5.64
N SER A 158 9.90 1.94 5.52
CA SER A 158 8.55 2.53 5.40
C SER A 158 8.14 3.27 6.69
N ARG A 159 7.41 4.38 6.61
CA ARG A 159 7.04 5.17 7.79
C ARG A 159 5.61 5.71 7.65
N VAL A 160 4.86 5.79 8.75
CA VAL A 160 3.61 6.55 8.84
C VAL A 160 3.81 7.67 9.84
N CYS A 161 3.53 8.91 9.45
CA CYS A 161 3.79 10.07 10.28
C CYS A 161 2.67 10.32 11.31
N PRO A 162 3.04 10.76 12.53
CA PRO A 162 2.16 11.54 13.40
C PRO A 162 1.59 12.77 12.66
N PRO A 163 0.46 13.35 13.08
CA PRO A 163 -0.22 14.42 12.33
C PRO A 163 0.65 15.67 12.15
N HIS A 164 1.58 15.88 13.09
CA HIS A 164 2.42 17.07 13.18
C HIS A 164 3.82 16.88 12.59
N LYS A 165 4.09 15.73 11.96
CA LYS A 165 5.41 15.41 11.40
C LYS A 165 5.34 15.22 9.90
N LYS A 166 6.33 15.75 9.18
CA LYS A 166 6.60 15.38 7.79
C LYS A 166 7.67 14.28 7.75
N ILE A 167 7.72 13.57 6.63
CA ILE A 167 8.69 12.48 6.41
C ILE A 167 10.14 12.99 6.52
N LEU A 168 10.39 14.22 6.05
CA LEU A 168 11.71 14.85 6.07
C LEU A 168 12.14 15.32 7.46
N ASP A 169 11.22 15.45 8.41
CA ASP A 169 11.49 16.05 9.72
C ASP A 169 12.14 15.06 10.69
N SER A 170 12.20 13.77 10.35
CA SER A 170 12.75 12.74 11.25
C SER A 170 13.81 11.90 10.56
N LYS A 171 14.79 11.47 11.36
CA LYS A 171 15.83 10.56 10.91
C LYS A 171 15.22 9.19 10.64
N TYR A 172 15.53 8.59 9.49
CA TYR A 172 14.96 7.29 9.10
C TYR A 172 15.14 6.20 10.18
N TYR A 173 16.23 6.21 10.92
CA TYR A 173 16.53 5.23 11.98
C TYR A 173 15.80 5.49 13.31
N ASP A 174 15.22 6.68 13.49
CA ASP A 174 14.48 7.03 14.70
C ASP A 174 13.00 6.62 14.56
N ILE A 175 12.77 5.31 14.66
CA ILE A 175 11.44 4.70 14.54
C ILE A 175 10.53 5.13 15.69
N ASP A 176 11.09 5.20 16.90
CA ASP A 176 10.31 5.50 18.11
C ASP A 176 9.68 6.88 18.05
N SER A 177 10.33 7.85 17.40
CA SER A 177 9.75 9.17 17.21
C SER A 177 8.50 9.20 16.30
N TYR A 178 8.27 8.16 15.50
CA TYR A 178 7.05 8.01 14.70
C TYR A 178 5.94 7.27 15.43
N ASN A 179 6.22 6.69 16.59
CA ASN A 179 5.23 5.99 17.38
C ASN A 179 4.37 6.96 18.19
N GLU A 180 3.08 6.67 18.23
CA GLU A 180 2.08 7.37 19.05
C GLU A 180 0.91 6.42 19.35
N GLU A 181 -0.10 6.90 20.07
CA GLU A 181 -1.27 6.09 20.47
C GLU A 181 -1.89 5.31 19.29
N LYS A 182 -1.99 5.94 18.11
CA LYS A 182 -2.62 5.36 16.92
C LYS A 182 -1.66 4.67 15.96
N ILE A 183 -0.34 4.80 16.15
CA ILE A 183 0.66 4.33 15.18
C ILE A 183 1.79 3.61 15.92
N CYS A 184 2.01 2.35 15.58
CA CYS A 184 3.06 1.54 16.16
C CYS A 184 3.93 0.91 15.07
N HIS A 185 5.22 1.24 15.09
CA HIS A 185 6.26 0.69 14.24
C HIS A 185 7.12 -0.27 15.07
N ASN A 186 7.17 -1.54 14.65
CA ASN A 186 7.98 -2.58 15.28
C ASN A 186 9.01 -3.09 14.28
N LEU A 187 10.29 -2.83 14.57
CA LEU A 187 11.41 -3.30 13.76
C LEU A 187 11.97 -4.59 14.37
N TYR A 188 11.94 -5.68 13.60
CA TYR A 188 12.55 -6.95 13.97
C TYR A 188 13.84 -7.10 13.17
N MET A 189 14.98 -7.07 13.85
CA MET A 189 16.26 -7.34 13.23
C MET A 189 16.45 -8.86 13.13
N GLN A 190 16.83 -9.37 11.95
CA GLN A 190 17.36 -10.72 11.86
C GLN A 190 18.82 -10.67 12.33
N CYS A 191 19.08 -11.29 13.49
CA CYS A 191 20.44 -11.58 13.95
C CYS A 191 21.10 -12.64 13.06
#